data_AF-A0A9E0T9V3-F1
#
_entry.id   AF-A0A9E0T9V3-F1
#
_cell.length_a   1.000
_cell.length_b   1.000
_cell.length_c   1.000
_cell.angle_alpha   90.00
_cell.angle_beta   90.00
_cell.angle_gamma   90.00
#
_symmetry.space_group_name_H-M   'P 1'
#
loop_
_entity.id
_entity.type
_entity.pdbx_description
1 polymer ?
#
loop_
_entity_poly.entity_id
_entity_poly.type
_entity_poly.pdbx_seq_one_letter_code
_entity_poly.pdbx_strand_id
1 'polypeptide(L)' 'EALTRITGEKQRLAANTALARSIRHRFPYIDPLHHLQVELIRRWRTGQGDERVQTGIHICINGIAAGLRNTG' A
#
# COMPACT_ATOMS: atom_id res chain seq x y z
N GLU A 1 5.95 17.60 8.88
CA GLU A 1 5.86 19.00 9.36
C GLU A 1 6.07 20.05 8.27
N ALA A 2 7.10 19.96 7.43
CA ALA A 2 7.40 20.97 6.41
C ALA A 2 6.21 21.30 5.50
N LEU A 3 5.49 20.29 4.98
CA LEU A 3 4.33 20.52 4.12
C LEU A 3 3.23 21.34 4.81
N THR A 4 2.89 21.02 6.06
CA THR A 4 1.88 21.77 6.83
C THR A 4 2.31 23.21 7.10
N ARG A 5 3.61 23.48 7.28
CA ARG A 5 4.11 24.86 7.43
C ARG A 5 3.98 25.66 6.13
N ILE A 6 4.14 25.02 4.98
CA ILE A 6 4.03 25.65 3.66
C ILE A 6 2.56 25.83 3.26
N THR A 7 1.73 24.80 3.44
CA THR A 7 0.34 24.79 2.96
C THR A 7 -0.67 25.30 3.98
N GLY A 8 -0.31 25.45 5.26
CA GLY A 8 -1.21 25.76 6.36
C GLY A 8 -2.14 24.60 6.78
N GLU A 9 -2.29 23.60 5.91
CA GLU A 9 -3.20 22.47 6.12
C GLU A 9 -2.64 21.41 7.07
N LYS A 10 -3.39 21.13 8.14
CA LYS A 10 -3.06 20.07 9.11
C LYS A 10 -3.37 18.67 8.59
N GLN A 11 -4.29 18.57 7.63
CA GLN A 11 -4.72 17.30 7.03
C GLN A 11 -4.26 17.20 5.58
N ARG A 12 -3.79 16.01 5.19
CA ARG A 12 -3.47 15.73 3.79
C ARG A 12 -4.75 15.82 2.96
N LEU A 13 -4.62 16.38 1.75
CA LEU A 13 -5.72 16.49 0.78
C LEU A 13 -6.92 17.30 1.30
N ALA A 14 -6.71 18.25 2.22
CA ALA A 14 -7.79 19.11 2.73
C ALA A 14 -8.54 19.86 1.62
N ALA A 15 -7.81 20.29 0.57
CA ALA A 15 -8.38 20.93 -0.61
C ALA A 15 -9.10 19.97 -1.60
N ASN A 16 -9.01 18.64 -1.41
CA ASN A 16 -9.65 17.64 -2.26
C ASN A 16 -10.18 16.47 -1.43
N THR A 17 -11.30 16.71 -0.76
CA THR A 17 -11.96 15.76 0.14
C THR A 17 -12.46 14.50 -0.58
N ALA A 18 -12.84 14.61 -1.86
CA ALA A 18 -13.25 13.47 -2.67
C ALA A 18 -12.08 12.49 -2.90
N LEU A 19 -10.90 13.01 -3.26
CA LEU A 19 -9.69 12.21 -3.39
C LEU A 19 -9.26 11.60 -2.04
N ALA A 20 -9.31 12.40 -0.97
CA ALA A 20 -9.00 11.92 0.38
C ALA A 20 -9.88 10.73 0.79
N ARG A 21 -11.19 10.83 0.53
CA ARG A 21 -12.16 9.76 0.78
C ARG A 21 -11.89 8.54 -0.10
N SER A 22 -11.63 8.74 -1.39
CA SER A 22 -11.32 7.67 -2.35
C SER A 22 -10.09 6.86 -1.92
N ILE A 23 -9.02 7.53 -1.48
CA ILE A 23 -7.82 6.86 -0.96
C ILE A 23 -8.13 6.12 0.35
N ARG A 24 -8.86 6.76 1.27
CA ARG A 24 -9.23 6.13 2.55
C ARG A 24 -10.04 4.85 2.36
N HIS A 25 -10.95 4.80 1.39
CA HIS A 25 -11.72 3.58 1.10
C HIS A 25 -10.89 2.44 0.51
N ARG A 26 -9.74 2.72 -0.11
CA ARG A 26 -8.88 1.67 -0.67
C ARG A 26 -7.96 1.05 0.37
N PHE A 27 -7.55 1.80 1.39
CA PHE A 27 -6.60 1.30 2.40
C PHE A 27 -7.00 -0.02 3.08
N PRO A 28 -8.27 -0.24 3.49
CA PRO A 28 -8.67 -1.51 4.11
C PRO A 28 -8.44 -2.76 3.25
N TYR A 29 -8.36 -2.59 1.92
CA TYR A 29 -8.10 -3.71 0.99
C TYR A 29 -6.62 -3.90 0.69
N ILE A 30 -5.80 -2.86 0.86
CA ILE A 30 -4.35 -2.89 0.61
C ILE A 30 -3.62 -3.38 1.86
N ASP A 31 -4.09 -3.00 3.05
CA ASP A 31 -3.43 -3.30 4.31
C ASP A 31 -3.20 -4.82 4.54
N PRO A 32 -4.19 -5.70 4.30
CA PRO A 32 -3.96 -7.14 4.39
C PRO A 32 -2.93 -7.66 3.37
N LEU A 33 -2.86 -7.06 2.18
CA LEU A 33 -1.89 -7.43 1.15
C LEU A 33 -0.47 -7.03 1.56
N HIS A 34 -0.28 -5.88 2.23
CA HIS A 34 1.03 -5.53 2.80
C HIS A 34 1.48 -6.54 3.85
N HIS A 35 0.59 -6.91 4.79
CA HIS A 35 0.91 -7.90 5.81
C HIS A 35 1.27 -9.26 5.21
N LEU A 36 0.48 -9.72 4.23
CA LEU A 36 0.75 -10.96 3.53
C LEU A 36 2.08 -10.89 2.76
N GLN A 37 2.33 -9.80 2.05
CA GLN A 37 3.57 -9.61 1.29
C GLN A 37 4.80 -9.69 2.19
N VAL A 38 4.77 -9.03 3.35
CA VAL A 38 5.88 -9.06 4.33
C VAL A 38 6.15 -10.48 4.79
N GLU A 39 5.12 -11.25 5.14
CA GLU A 39 5.25 -12.63 5.59
C GLU A 39 5.78 -13.55 4.48
N LEU A 40 5.28 -13.41 3.25
CA LEU A 40 5.73 -14.22 2.12
C LEU A 40 7.19 -13.92 1.74
N ILE A 41 7.59 -12.65 1.74
CA ILE A 41 9.00 -12.26 1.53
C ILE A 41 9.89 -12.81 2.64
N ARG A 42 9.42 -12.80 3.90
CA ARG A 42 10.15 -13.38 5.03
C ARG A 42 10.38 -14.87 4.80
N ARG A 43 9.35 -15.64 4.46
CA ARG A 43 9.46 -17.09 4.15
C ARG A 43 10.42 -17.36 3.01
N TRP A 44 10.31 -16.59 1.93
CA TRP A 44 11.22 -16.70 0.78
C TRP A 44 12.68 -16.51 1.19
N ARG A 45 12.97 -15.46 1.99
CA ARG A 45 14.32 -15.16 2.47
C ARG A 45 14.87 -16.18 3.47
N THR A 46 14.01 -16.86 4.23
CA THR A 46 14.43 -17.91 5.17
C THR A 46 14.58 -19.29 4.52
N GLY A 47 14.53 -19.39 3.19
CA GLY A 47 14.63 -20.66 2.47
C GLY A 47 13.38 -21.55 2.56
N GLN A 48 12.26 -21.00 3.03
CA GLN A 48 10.95 -21.67 3.09
C GLN A 48 10.07 -21.29 1.89
N GLY A 49 10.69 -20.87 0.79
CA GLY A 49 10.00 -20.46 -0.44
C GLY A 49 9.71 -21.67 -1.32
N ASP A 50 8.46 -21.82 -1.70
CA ASP A 50 8.03 -22.67 -2.82
C ASP A 50 7.40 -21.81 -3.93
N GLU A 51 6.96 -22.44 -5.01
CA GLU A 51 6.30 -21.77 -6.13
C GLU A 51 5.03 -21.00 -5.70
N ARG A 52 4.33 -21.48 -4.67
CA ARG A 52 3.14 -20.82 -4.12
C ARG A 52 3.52 -19.55 -3.39
N VAL A 53 4.61 -19.55 -2.62
CA VAL A 53 5.15 -18.36 -1.97
C VAL A 53 5.55 -17.31 -3.01
N GLN A 54 6.26 -17.72 -4.06
CA GLN A 54 6.65 -16.80 -5.14
C GLN A 54 5.43 -16.20 -5.85
N THR A 55 4.45 -17.04 -6.20
CA THR A 55 3.19 -16.59 -6.81
C THR A 55 2.43 -15.64 -5.90
N GLY A 56 2.35 -15.94 -4.61
CA GLY A 56 1.72 -15.08 -3.61
C GLY A 56 2.38 -13.70 -3.51
N ILE A 57 3.72 -13.63 -3.60
CA ILE A 57 4.46 -12.36 -3.63
C ILE A 57 4.04 -11.53 -4.86
N HIS A 58 3.99 -12.14 -6.05
CA HIS A 58 3.56 -11.45 -7.27
C HIS A 58 2.11 -10.96 -7.20
N ILE A 59 1.20 -11.77 -6.63
CA ILE A 59 -0.19 -11.38 -6.42
C ILE A 59 -0.27 -10.15 -5.49
N CYS A 60 0.50 -10.14 -4.39
CA CYS A 60 0.51 -8.99 -3.49
C CYS A 60 1.05 -7.74 -4.19
N ILE A 61 2.15 -7.85 -4.93
CA ILE A 61 2.72 -6.73 -5.71
C ILE A 61 1.67 -6.13 -6.64
N ASN A 62 1.02 -6.97 -7.44
CA ASN A 62 0.01 -6.53 -8.40
C ASN A 62 -1.21 -5.91 -7.70
N GLY A 63 -1.67 -6.50 -6.59
CA GLY A 63 -2.80 -6.00 -5.83
C GLY A 63 -2.53 -4.64 -5.17
N ILE A 64 -1.34 -4.46 -4.59
CA ILE A 64 -0.91 -3.19 -3.99
C ILE A 64 -0.79 -2.11 -5.08
N ALA A 65 -0.15 -2.43 -6.21
CA ALA A 65 0.00 -1.50 -7.33
C ALA A 65 -1.38 -1.04 -7.86
N ALA A 66 -2.33 -1.97 -8.04
CA ALA A 66 -3.69 -1.65 -8.45
C ALA A 66 -4.43 -0.76 -7.44
N GLY A 67 -4.20 -0.98 -6.14
CA GLY A 67 -4.80 -0.19 -5.06
C GLY A 67 -4.22 1.22 -4.93
N LEU A 68 -2.91 1.37 -5.08
CA LEU A 68 -2.21 2.65 -4.98
C LEU A 68 -2.42 3.54 -6.21
N ARG A 69 -2.65 2.96 -7.38
CA ARG A 69 -2.80 3.68 -8.65
C ARG A 69 -1.58 4.59 -8.90
N ASN A 70 -1.80 5.83 -9.31
CA ASN A 70 -0.79 6.78 -9.73
C ASN A 70 -0.02 7.30 -8.50
N THR A 71 1.28 7.04 -8.45
CA THR A 71 2.15 7.40 -7.31
C THR A 71 3.37 8.24 -7.72
N GLY A 72 3.51 8.56 -9.02
CA GLY A 72 4.59 9.35 -9.60
C GLY A 72 4.14 10.70 -10.12
#